data_AF-A0A3B8RN28-F1
#
_entry.id   AF-A0A3B8RN28-F1
#
_cell.length_a   1.000
_cell.length_b   1.000
_cell.length_c   1.000
_cell.angle_alpha   90.00
_cell.angle_beta   90.00
_cell.angle_gamma   90.00
#
_symmetry.space_group_name_H-M   'P 1'
#
loop_
_entity.id
_entity.type
_entity.pdbx_description
1 polymer ?
#
loop_
_entity_poly.entity_id
_entity_poly.type
_entity_poly.pdbx_seq_one_letter_code
_entity_poly.pdbx_strand_id
1 'polypeptide(L)'
;MQNTVTKTNSAEILEKAIQRYRERGIILPTFKQQRNPELIPDKIKVKLQNIGLWELNPLNLFRISWKNEPVEKGGLFGKVNYVELPKALTGVDAKIVLMIGKYFPTGAHKVGAAYGCLAPKVIQGEFDPTYHKAVW
;
A
#
# COMPACT_ATOMS: atom_id res chain seq x y z
N MET A 1 8.66 -11.17 41.62
CA MET A 1 8.12 -10.22 40.62
C MET A 1 7.33 -11.04 39.60
N GLN A 2 6.00 -11.00 39.67
CA GLN A 2 5.15 -11.65 38.68
C GLN A 2 5.21 -10.80 37.40
N ASN A 3 5.72 -11.38 36.31
CA ASN A 3 5.64 -10.79 34.98
C ASN A 3 4.16 -10.74 34.57
N THR A 4 3.50 -9.61 34.82
CA THR A 4 2.17 -9.31 34.31
C THR A 4 2.31 -8.96 32.82
N VAL A 5 2.56 -9.97 31.99
CA VAL A 5 2.26 -9.83 30.55
C VAL A 5 0.74 -9.88 30.47
N THR A 6 0.12 -8.70 30.40
CA THR A 6 -1.30 -8.57 30.08
C THR A 6 -1.53 -9.35 28.80
N LYS A 7 -2.21 -10.50 28.86
CA LYS A 7 -2.65 -11.22 27.67
C LYS A 7 -3.63 -10.31 26.95
N THR A 8 -3.13 -9.54 26.01
CA THR A 8 -3.95 -8.76 25.11
C THR A 8 -4.84 -9.73 24.34
N ASN A 9 -6.16 -9.60 24.49
CA ASN A 9 -7.08 -10.49 23.78
C ASN A 9 -7.07 -10.12 22.29
N SER A 10 -6.28 -10.83 21.49
CA SER A 10 -6.13 -10.57 20.06
C SER A 10 -7.46 -10.59 19.31
N ALA A 11 -8.44 -11.39 19.76
CA ALA A 11 -9.78 -11.41 19.16
C ALA A 11 -10.53 -10.09 19.37
N GLU A 12 -10.44 -9.50 20.57
CA GLU A 12 -11.06 -8.20 20.86
C GLU A 12 -10.40 -7.07 20.07
N ILE A 13 -9.06 -7.08 19.95
CA ILE A 13 -8.35 -6.09 19.13
C ILE A 13 -8.73 -6.23 17.66
N LEU A 14 -8.81 -7.46 17.16
CA LEU A 14 -9.19 -7.71 15.78
C LEU A 14 -10.61 -7.18 15.50
N GLU A 15 -11.57 -7.40 16.42
CA GLU A 15 -12.93 -6.88 16.26
C GLU A 15 -12.95 -5.35 16.24
N LYS A 16 -12.21 -4.69 17.14
CA LYS A 16 -12.05 -3.22 17.10
C LYS A 16 -11.46 -2.73 15.78
N ALA A 17 -10.46 -3.44 15.25
CA ALA A 17 -9.85 -3.11 13.98
C ALA A 17 -10.86 -3.27 12.83
N ILE A 18 -11.59 -4.38 12.78
CA ILE A 18 -12.65 -4.63 11.81
C ILE A 18 -13.72 -3.53 11.86
N GLN A 19 -14.22 -3.18 13.04
CA GLN A 19 -15.21 -2.13 13.23
C GLN A 19 -14.67 -0.78 12.71
N ARG A 20 -13.48 -0.39 13.15
CA ARG A 20 -12.85 0.87 12.75
C ARG A 20 -12.65 0.97 11.23
N TYR A 21 -12.26 -0.13 10.59
CA TYR A 21 -12.04 -0.18 9.16
C TYR A 21 -13.35 -0.11 8.38
N ARG A 22 -14.42 -0.77 8.86
CA ARG A 22 -15.78 -0.62 8.29
C ARG A 22 -16.27 0.82 8.38
N GLU A 23 -16.18 1.45 9.55
CA GLU A 23 -16.57 2.86 9.76
C GLU A 23 -15.84 3.82 8.82
N ARG A 24 -14.55 3.57 8.56
CA ARG A 24 -13.69 4.40 7.71
C ARG A 24 -13.70 3.99 6.24
N GLY A 25 -14.43 2.94 5.86
CA GLY A 25 -14.44 2.40 4.51
C GLY A 25 -13.07 1.89 4.02
N ILE A 26 -12.20 1.45 4.93
CA ILE A 26 -10.85 0.96 4.62
C ILE A 26 -10.93 -0.50 4.17
N ILE A 27 -10.37 -0.79 3.01
CA ILE A 27 -10.23 -2.14 2.47
C ILE A 27 -8.76 -2.38 2.24
N LEU A 28 -8.23 -3.45 2.85
CA LEU A 28 -6.82 -3.82 2.72
C LEU A 28 -6.60 -4.66 1.46
N PRO A 29 -5.71 -4.28 0.54
CA PRO A 29 -5.27 -5.17 -0.54
C PRO A 29 -4.42 -6.32 0.00
N THR A 30 -4.52 -7.47 -0.65
CA THR A 30 -3.56 -8.56 -0.42
C THR A 30 -2.22 -8.24 -1.09
N PHE A 31 -1.13 -8.82 -0.60
CA PHE A 31 0.17 -8.74 -1.29
C PHE A 31 0.11 -9.33 -2.71
N LYS A 32 -0.76 -10.33 -2.93
CA LYS A 32 -0.99 -10.91 -4.26
C LYS A 32 -1.57 -9.86 -5.23
N GLN A 33 -2.50 -9.02 -4.76
CA GLN A 33 -3.08 -7.92 -5.53
C GLN A 33 -2.08 -6.78 -5.78
N GLN A 34 -1.24 -6.43 -4.80
CA GLN A 34 -0.18 -5.43 -5.01
C GLN A 34 0.84 -5.87 -6.07
N ARG A 35 1.23 -7.15 -6.04
CA ARG A 35 2.13 -7.76 -7.03
C ARG A 35 1.47 -7.90 -8.41
N ASN A 36 0.21 -8.33 -8.45
CA ASN A 36 -0.57 -8.42 -9.67
C ASN A 36 -1.89 -7.62 -9.57
N PRO A 37 -1.89 -6.36 -10.03
CA PRO A 37 -3.08 -5.51 -10.01
C PRO A 37 -4.28 -6.02 -10.81
N GLU A 38 -4.10 -6.97 -11.72
CA GLU A 38 -5.21 -7.60 -12.44
C GLU A 38 -6.18 -8.33 -11.49
N LEU A 39 -5.66 -8.83 -10.37
CA LEU A 39 -6.43 -9.52 -9.33
C LEU A 39 -7.25 -8.57 -8.43
N ILE A 40 -7.14 -7.26 -8.64
CA ILE A 40 -7.93 -6.27 -7.92
C ILE A 40 -9.37 -6.35 -8.46
N PRO A 41 -10.40 -6.43 -7.60
CA PRO A 41 -11.79 -6.46 -8.05
C PRO A 41 -12.16 -5.23 -8.86
N ASP A 42 -12.95 -5.40 -9.92
CA ASP A 42 -13.28 -4.29 -10.83
C ASP A 42 -14.06 -3.17 -10.12
N LYS A 43 -14.87 -3.51 -9.12
CA LYS A 43 -15.53 -2.50 -8.25
C LYS A 43 -14.55 -1.53 -7.57
N ILE A 44 -13.31 -1.96 -7.31
CA ILE A 44 -12.26 -1.10 -6.76
C ILE A 44 -11.61 -0.29 -7.89
N LYS A 45 -11.29 -0.92 -9.02
CA LYS A 45 -10.73 -0.23 -10.20
C LYS A 45 -11.63 0.90 -10.69
N VAL A 46 -12.94 0.68 -10.79
CA VAL A 46 -13.93 1.71 -11.17
C VAL A 46 -13.90 2.90 -10.21
N LYS A 47 -13.79 2.66 -8.90
CA LYS A 47 -13.67 3.75 -7.92
C LYS A 47 -12.36 4.51 -8.06
N LEU A 48 -11.25 3.80 -8.32
CA LEU A 48 -9.93 4.38 -8.51
C LEU A 48 -9.87 5.36 -9.69
N GLN A 49 -10.71 5.20 -10.73
CA GLN A 49 -10.83 6.11 -11.88
C GLN A 49 -11.20 7.55 -11.48
N ASN A 50 -11.81 7.74 -10.32
CA ASN A 50 -12.21 9.07 -9.84
C ASN A 50 -11.30 9.64 -8.76
N ILE A 51 -10.30 8.88 -8.32
CA ILE A 51 -9.43 9.20 -7.17
C ILE A 51 -8.05 9.66 -7.66
N GLY A 52 -7.56 10.76 -7.08
CA GLY A 52 -6.20 11.23 -7.32
C GLY A 52 -5.16 10.25 -6.80
N LEU A 53 -4.06 10.04 -7.52
CA LEU A 53 -2.99 9.10 -7.14
C LEU A 53 -2.42 9.41 -5.75
N TRP A 54 -2.23 10.70 -5.45
CA TRP A 54 -1.68 11.17 -4.18
C TRP A 54 -2.74 11.64 -3.17
N GLU A 55 -4.02 11.45 -3.48
CA GLU A 55 -5.12 11.74 -2.56
C GLU A 55 -5.07 10.82 -1.33
N LEU A 56 -5.41 11.36 -0.15
CA LEU A 56 -5.52 10.59 1.10
C LEU A 56 -6.83 9.78 1.12
N ASN A 57 -6.90 8.79 0.25
CA ASN A 57 -8.03 7.87 0.10
C ASN A 57 -7.60 6.43 0.40
N PRO A 58 -8.32 5.66 1.24
CA PRO A 58 -7.96 4.28 1.56
C PRO A 58 -7.80 3.36 0.35
N LEU A 59 -8.51 3.63 -0.75
CA LEU A 59 -8.40 2.81 -1.96
C LEU A 59 -7.04 2.95 -2.64
N ASN A 60 -6.31 4.03 -2.41
CA ASN A 60 -4.95 4.18 -2.92
C ASN A 60 -3.96 3.14 -2.33
N LEU A 61 -4.32 2.41 -1.26
CA LEU A 61 -3.54 1.26 -0.80
C LEU A 61 -3.40 0.17 -1.87
N PHE A 62 -4.39 0.03 -2.76
CA PHE A 62 -4.36 -0.90 -3.91
C PHE A 62 -3.34 -0.47 -4.98
N ARG A 63 -2.90 0.79 -4.96
CA ARG A 63 -1.92 1.35 -5.90
C ARG A 63 -0.48 1.26 -5.38
N ILE A 64 -0.18 0.50 -4.33
CA ILE A 64 1.20 0.24 -3.90
C ILE A 64 1.86 -0.75 -4.89
N SER A 65 2.21 -0.26 -6.09
CA SER A 65 2.73 -1.06 -7.19
C SER A 65 3.49 -0.21 -8.20
N TRP A 66 4.54 -0.77 -8.82
CA TRP A 66 5.28 -0.12 -9.91
C TRP A 66 4.51 -0.05 -11.23
N LYS A 67 3.35 -0.70 -11.29
CA LYS A 67 2.51 -0.83 -12.49
C LYS A 67 1.44 0.25 -12.61
N ASN A 68 1.40 1.27 -11.75
CA ASN A 68 0.40 2.32 -11.88
C ASN A 68 0.53 3.03 -13.23
N GLU A 69 -0.60 3.37 -13.85
CA GLU A 69 -0.58 4.21 -15.03
C GLU A 69 0.05 5.59 -14.68
N PRO A 70 0.93 6.16 -15.53
CA PRO A 70 1.69 7.36 -15.22
C PRO A 70 0.88 8.66 -15.33
N VAL A 71 -0.27 8.73 -14.66
CA VAL A 71 -1.19 9.87 -14.63
C VAL A 71 -1.56 10.23 -13.19
N GLU A 72 -1.82 11.50 -12.93
CA GLU A 72 -2.02 12.02 -11.57
C GLU A 72 -3.40 11.69 -10.99
N LYS A 73 -4.40 11.45 -11.83
CA LYS A 73 -5.77 11.14 -11.42
C LYS A 73 -6.36 10.02 -12.25
N GLY A 74 -7.10 9.13 -11.58
CA GLY A 74 -7.90 8.10 -12.21
C GLY A 74 -7.13 6.86 -12.67
N GLY A 75 -5.95 7.04 -13.27
CA GLY A 75 -5.12 6.00 -13.88
C GLY A 75 -5.17 4.64 -13.19
N LEU A 76 -5.26 3.57 -13.99
CA LEU A 76 -5.35 2.22 -13.47
C LEU A 76 -3.95 1.61 -13.39
N PHE A 77 -3.72 0.57 -14.16
CA PHE A 77 -2.49 -0.20 -14.13
C PHE A 77 -2.06 -0.54 -15.55
N GLY A 78 -0.76 -0.56 -15.79
CA GLY A 78 -0.14 -0.90 -17.05
C GLY A 78 1.17 -1.66 -16.84
N LYS A 79 2.16 -1.37 -17.68
CA LYS A 79 3.50 -1.94 -17.55
C LYS A 79 4.23 -1.35 -16.35
N VAL A 80 5.33 -1.98 -15.97
CA VAL A 80 6.22 -1.45 -14.94
C VAL A 80 6.77 -0.11 -15.39
N ASN A 81 6.71 0.92 -14.53
CA ASN A 81 7.32 2.21 -14.81
C ASN A 81 8.83 2.13 -14.57
N TYR A 82 9.60 2.16 -15.65
CA TYR A 82 11.06 2.21 -15.61
C TYR A 82 11.61 3.02 -16.78
N VAL A 83 12.85 3.49 -16.62
CA VAL A 83 13.68 3.97 -17.75
C VAL A 83 14.96 3.16 -17.79
N GLU A 84 15.44 2.90 -19.00
CA GLU A 84 16.77 2.32 -19.23
C GLU A 84 17.74 3.46 -19.55
N LEU A 85 18.84 3.53 -18.80
CA LEU A 85 19.85 4.55 -19.03
C LEU A 85 20.75 4.14 -20.21
N PRO A 86 20.91 5.01 -21.22
CA PRO A 86 21.72 4.67 -22.38
C PRO A 86 23.21 4.66 -22.03
N LYS A 87 24.00 3.82 -22.71
CA LYS A 87 25.47 3.80 -22.59
C LYS A 87 26.11 5.17 -22.83
N ALA A 88 25.53 6.01 -23.70
CA ALA A 88 26.00 7.37 -23.95
C ALA A 88 25.94 8.27 -22.70
N LEU A 89 25.06 7.96 -21.74
CA LEU A 89 24.96 8.65 -20.45
C LEU A 89 25.79 7.97 -19.37
N THR A 90 25.82 6.63 -19.35
CA THR A 90 26.41 5.85 -18.25
C THR A 90 27.89 5.54 -18.43
N GLY A 91 28.39 5.52 -19.67
CA GLY A 91 29.77 5.17 -20.01
C GLY A 91 30.13 3.69 -19.84
N VAL A 92 29.19 2.82 -19.46
CA VAL A 92 29.44 1.40 -19.18
C VAL A 92 28.59 0.47 -20.06
N ASP A 93 29.07 -0.75 -20.29
CA ASP A 93 28.35 -1.79 -21.04
C ASP A 93 27.19 -2.42 -20.25
N ALA A 94 27.21 -2.29 -18.92
CA ALA A 94 26.15 -2.82 -18.07
C ALA A 94 24.82 -2.10 -18.33
N LYS A 95 23.74 -2.88 -18.51
CA LYS A 95 22.38 -2.36 -18.63
C LYS A 95 21.90 -1.83 -17.28
N ILE A 96 21.63 -0.53 -17.21
CA ILE A 96 21.15 0.14 -15.99
C ILE A 96 19.68 0.52 -16.17
N VAL A 97 18.82 -0.02 -15.30
CA VAL A 97 17.38 0.26 -15.28
C VAL A 97 17.03 1.03 -14.01
N LEU A 98 16.38 2.19 -14.16
CA LEU A 98 15.84 2.97 -13.05
C LEU A 98 14.33 2.74 -12.93
N MET A 99 13.89 2.30 -11.76
CA MET A 99 12.48 2.16 -11.41
C MET A 99 11.88 3.52 -11.04
N ILE A 100 10.73 3.88 -11.61
CA ILE A 100 10.14 5.22 -11.42
C ILE A 100 9.16 5.21 -10.24
N GLY A 101 9.60 5.76 -9.10
CA GLY A 101 8.80 5.79 -7.87
C GLY A 101 7.74 6.90 -7.83
N LYS A 102 7.81 7.87 -8.76
CA LYS A 102 6.90 9.03 -8.83
C LYS A 102 5.44 8.63 -8.76
N TYR A 103 5.07 7.53 -9.43
CA TYR A 103 3.69 7.09 -9.55
C TYR A 103 3.23 6.20 -8.39
N PHE A 104 3.89 6.23 -7.23
CA PHE A 104 3.37 5.61 -6.01
C PHE A 104 2.29 6.48 -5.35
N PRO A 105 1.36 5.87 -4.58
CA PRO A 105 0.21 6.56 -4.05
C PRO A 105 0.54 7.46 -2.85
N THR A 106 -0.43 8.28 -2.45
CA THR A 106 -0.48 9.12 -1.24
C THR A 106 0.64 10.16 -1.06
N GLY A 107 1.58 10.26 -2.00
CA GLY A 107 2.72 11.19 -1.95
C GLY A 107 3.78 10.79 -0.91
N ALA A 108 3.63 9.61 -0.29
CA ALA A 108 4.52 9.17 0.78
C ALA A 108 5.66 8.30 0.22
N HIS A 109 6.90 8.66 0.54
CA HIS A 109 8.10 7.97 0.06
C HIS A 109 8.30 6.54 0.63
N LYS A 110 7.49 6.11 1.62
CA LYS A 110 7.63 4.82 2.32
C LYS A 110 6.29 4.09 2.54
N VAL A 111 5.27 4.40 1.75
CA VAL A 111 3.91 3.82 1.91
C VAL A 111 3.90 2.29 1.88
N GLY A 112 4.68 1.66 1.00
CA GLY A 112 4.72 0.19 0.90
C GLY A 112 5.39 -0.47 2.10
N ALA A 113 6.47 0.13 2.64
CA ALA A 113 7.16 -0.39 3.81
C ALA A 113 6.28 -0.28 5.07
N ALA A 114 5.63 0.87 5.26
CA ALA A 114 4.67 1.06 6.35
C ALA A 114 3.51 0.07 6.25
N TYR A 115 2.92 -0.09 5.06
CA TYR A 115 1.83 -1.05 4.83
C TYR A 115 2.26 -2.50 5.12
N GLY A 116 3.40 -2.92 4.57
CA GLY A 116 3.90 -4.29 4.72
C GLY A 116 4.17 -4.69 6.17
N CYS A 117 4.63 -3.76 7.00
CA CYS A 117 4.85 -4.00 8.42
C CYS A 117 3.55 -3.94 9.23
N LEU A 118 2.63 -3.02 8.91
CA LEU A 118 1.44 -2.77 9.72
C LEU A 118 0.30 -3.75 9.42
N ALA A 119 0.07 -4.09 8.14
CA ALA A 119 -1.07 -4.92 7.75
C ALA A 119 -1.11 -6.29 8.47
N PRO A 120 0.00 -7.05 8.60
CA PRO A 120 0.01 -8.31 9.37
C PRO A 120 -0.38 -8.14 10.84
N LYS A 121 0.11 -7.09 11.49
CA LYS A 121 -0.19 -6.79 12.90
C LYS A 121 -1.67 -6.46 13.11
N VAL A 122 -2.26 -5.72 12.18
CA VAL A 122 -3.70 -5.38 12.22
C VAL A 122 -4.54 -6.65 12.04
N ILE A 123 -4.28 -7.47 11.02
CA ILE A 123 -5.12 -8.65 10.72
C ILE A 123 -4.96 -9.78 11.75
N GLN A 124 -3.85 -9.80 12.50
CA GLN A 124 -3.62 -10.76 13.59
C GLN A 124 -4.16 -10.29 14.96
N GLY A 125 -4.73 -9.07 15.03
CA GLY A 125 -5.21 -8.51 16.29
C GLY A 125 -4.08 -8.11 17.25
N GLU A 126 -2.92 -7.76 16.73
CA GLU A 126 -1.76 -7.29 17.52
C GLU A 126 -1.63 -5.75 17.54
N PHE A 127 -2.41 -5.05 16.71
CA PHE A 127 -2.43 -3.60 16.63
C PHE A 127 -3.87 -3.06 16.74
N ASP A 128 -4.18 -2.39 17.85
CA ASP A 128 -5.47 -1.70 18.04
C ASP A 128 -5.44 -0.31 17.38
N PRO A 129 -6.13 -0.08 16.25
CA PRO A 129 -6.12 1.21 15.55
C PRO A 129 -6.93 2.31 16.25
N THR A 130 -7.64 1.99 17.33
CA THR A 130 -8.36 2.96 18.17
C THR A 130 -7.49 3.52 19.28
N TYR A 131 -6.45 2.79 19.67
CA TYR A 131 -5.55 3.13 20.77
C TYR A 131 -4.11 3.40 20.30
N HIS A 132 -3.51 2.48 19.53
CA HIS A 132 -2.14 2.62 19.06
C HIS A 132 -2.00 3.62 17.91
N LYS A 133 -0.83 4.26 17.84
CA LYS A 133 -0.41 5.11 16.74
C LYS A 133 0.86 4.53 16.12
N ALA A 134 0.86 4.40 14.79
CA ALA A 134 2.06 4.02 14.04
C ALA A 134 2.78 5.29 13.59
N VAL A 135 4.11 5.33 13.77
CA VAL A 135 4.98 6.44 13.39
C VAL A 135 6.06 5.90 12.46
N TRP A 136 6.36 6.61 11.36
CA TRP A 136 7.27 6.18 10.28
C TRP A 136 8.01 7.36 9.65
#